data_AF-A0A072V4V1-F1
#
_entry.id   AF-A0A072V4V1-F1
#
_cell.length_a   1.000
_cell.length_b   1.000
_cell.length_c   1.000
_cell.angle_alpha   90.00
_cell.angle_beta   90.00
_cell.angle_gamma   90.00
#
_symmetry.space_group_name_H-M   'P 1'
#
loop_
_entity.id
_entity.type
_entity.pdbx_description
1 polymer ?
#
loop_
_entity_poly.entity_id
_entity_poly.type
_entity_poly.pdbx_seq_one_letter_code
_entity_poly.pdbx_strand_id
1 'polypeptide(L)'
;MEQRLANCWRLTVNEKKFIESALLSELRVDGRGPLDYRKLNIKFGRDDGSAEIQLGETRVMSFVSAQLVQPYKDRPNEGTLSIFTEFSPMADPSFEPGRPGESAVELGRIIDRGLRESRAIDTESLCILSAKLVWAIRIDIHILDNAGNLVDAANIAALASLKTFRRPECSLGGEDGQQVVVHPPEVREPLPLIIHHLPVAVTFGFFSNENLVVLDPTYHEEAVMTGRMTATLNANGDVCAIQKPGGQGVFQRVIMHCLKLAHVKAGDITSKINDAVEKHNNERALQKIKRHSSSVAVDVCGATATLGGKQNQSHGDKEGSHLDQSKLKGETNFMECDATSSGQVQSSKKDGSSKNFTGGPSSW
;
A
#
# COMPACT_ATOMS: atom_id res chain seq x y z
N MET A 1 -17.56 35.72 6.58
CA MET A 1 -17.86 34.67 5.58
C MET A 1 -17.23 34.98 4.22
N GLU A 2 -16.94 36.24 3.90
CA GLU A 2 -16.32 36.65 2.63
C GLU A 2 -14.82 36.32 2.49
N GLN A 3 -14.05 36.29 3.59
CA GLN A 3 -12.64 35.87 3.55
C GLN A 3 -12.44 34.41 3.08
N ARG A 4 -13.47 33.55 3.19
CA ARG A 4 -13.43 32.16 2.71
C ARG A 4 -13.41 32.02 1.18
N LEU A 5 -13.80 33.07 0.46
CA LEU A 5 -13.86 33.06 -1.01
C LEU A 5 -12.65 33.72 -1.67
N ALA A 6 -11.73 34.28 -0.88
CA ALA A 6 -10.59 35.05 -1.40
C ALA A 6 -9.50 34.17 -2.02
N ASN A 7 -9.41 32.89 -1.61
CA ASN A 7 -8.37 31.95 -2.07
C ASN A 7 -8.88 30.92 -3.08
N CYS A 8 -10.14 30.98 -3.50
CA CYS A 8 -10.65 30.05 -4.50
C CYS A 8 -10.19 30.49 -5.89
N TRP A 9 -9.43 29.63 -6.56
CA TRP A 9 -9.13 29.78 -7.98
C TRP A 9 -10.43 29.89 -8.78
N ARG A 10 -10.52 30.89 -9.65
CA ARG A 10 -11.69 31.15 -10.50
C ARG A 10 -11.31 30.95 -11.97
N LEU A 11 -11.93 29.98 -12.60
CA LEU A 11 -11.76 29.70 -14.02
C LEU A 11 -12.43 30.80 -14.86
N THR A 12 -11.77 31.28 -15.91
CA THR A 12 -12.38 32.27 -16.81
C THR A 12 -13.44 31.62 -17.70
N VAL A 13 -14.42 32.43 -18.16
CA VAL A 13 -15.46 31.95 -19.07
C VAL A 13 -14.87 31.44 -20.40
N ASN A 14 -13.77 32.05 -20.85
CA ASN A 14 -13.10 31.65 -22.08
C ASN A 14 -12.40 30.29 -21.92
N GLU A 15 -11.69 30.05 -20.82
CA GLU A 15 -11.07 28.76 -20.53
C GLU A 15 -12.12 27.66 -20.39
N LYS A 16 -13.21 27.93 -19.66
CA LYS A 16 -14.32 26.98 -19.54
C LYS A 16 -14.86 26.56 -20.91
N LYS A 17 -15.20 27.53 -21.76
CA LYS A 17 -15.71 27.27 -23.11
C LYS A 17 -14.68 26.55 -23.99
N PHE A 18 -13.41 26.90 -23.84
CA PHE A 18 -12.33 26.25 -24.57
C PHE A 18 -12.25 24.76 -24.22
N ILE A 19 -12.24 24.42 -22.92
CA ILE A 19 -12.21 23.02 -22.45
C ILE A 19 -13.45 22.27 -22.95
N GLU A 20 -14.64 22.85 -22.82
CA GLU A 20 -15.88 22.24 -23.34
C GLU A 20 -15.80 21.98 -24.85
N SER A 21 -15.31 22.95 -25.64
CA SER A 21 -15.17 22.82 -27.10
C SER A 21 -14.10 21.81 -27.53
N ALA A 22 -13.01 21.71 -26.78
CA ALA A 22 -11.94 20.75 -27.03
C ALA A 22 -12.43 19.32 -26.77
N LEU A 23 -13.13 19.12 -25.64
CA LEU A 23 -13.69 17.82 -25.29
C LEU A 23 -14.74 17.35 -26.30
N LEU A 24 -15.57 18.25 -26.84
CA LEU A 24 -16.50 17.93 -27.94
C LEU A 24 -15.78 17.45 -29.21
N SER A 25 -14.54 17.85 -29.41
CA SER A 25 -13.69 17.39 -30.52
C SER A 25 -12.84 16.16 -30.15
N GLU A 26 -13.13 15.51 -29.01
CA GLU A 26 -12.37 14.39 -28.42
C GLU A 26 -10.90 14.72 -28.12
N LEU A 27 -10.57 16.01 -27.94
CA LEU A 27 -9.23 16.49 -27.64
C LEU A 27 -9.16 16.95 -26.18
N ARG A 28 -8.09 16.55 -25.48
CA ARG A 28 -7.75 17.05 -24.15
C ARG A 28 -6.63 18.07 -24.22
N VAL A 29 -6.59 18.98 -23.25
CA VAL A 29 -5.59 20.06 -23.15
C VAL A 29 -4.17 19.49 -23.02
N ASP A 30 -4.03 18.32 -22.42
CA ASP A 30 -2.76 17.62 -22.22
C ASP A 30 -2.36 16.69 -23.38
N GLY A 31 -3.20 16.58 -24.42
CA GLY A 31 -2.97 15.72 -25.58
C GLY A 31 -3.25 14.23 -25.35
N ARG A 32 -3.84 13.83 -24.21
CA ARG A 32 -4.25 12.44 -23.97
C ARG A 32 -5.59 12.11 -24.62
N GLY A 33 -5.85 10.81 -24.81
CA GLY A 33 -7.20 10.34 -25.12
C GLY A 33 -8.17 10.54 -23.96
N PRO A 34 -9.50 10.58 -24.22
CA PRO A 34 -10.52 10.71 -23.17
C PRO A 34 -10.49 9.60 -22.10
N LEU A 35 -10.04 8.40 -22.47
CA LEU A 35 -10.07 7.19 -21.62
C LEU A 35 -8.67 6.79 -21.10
N ASP A 36 -7.71 7.69 -21.17
CA ASP A 36 -6.32 7.44 -20.79
C ASP A 36 -5.96 8.07 -19.45
N TYR A 37 -5.27 7.30 -18.61
CA TYR A 37 -4.72 7.75 -17.33
C TYR A 37 -3.42 8.53 -17.51
N ARG A 38 -3.13 9.45 -16.57
CA ARG A 38 -1.80 10.06 -16.45
C ARG A 38 -0.75 9.01 -16.13
N LYS A 39 0.51 9.36 -16.40
CA LYS A 39 1.65 8.53 -16.01
C LYS A 39 1.67 8.39 -14.49
N LEU A 40 1.50 7.17 -14.01
CA LEU A 40 1.61 6.79 -12.61
C LEU A 40 3.06 6.45 -12.28
N ASN A 41 3.61 7.11 -11.26
CA ASN A 41 4.91 6.81 -10.68
C ASN A 41 4.74 6.55 -9.19
N ILE A 42 5.23 5.39 -8.73
CA ILE A 42 5.13 4.95 -7.34
C ILE A 42 6.55 4.92 -6.79
N LYS A 43 6.81 5.73 -5.76
CA LYS A 43 8.05 5.73 -5.01
C LYS A 43 7.76 5.28 -3.59
N PHE A 44 8.64 4.49 -3.03
CA PHE A 44 8.57 4.12 -1.63
C PHE A 44 9.59 4.91 -0.84
N GLY A 45 9.26 5.24 0.41
CA GLY A 45 10.20 5.88 1.30
C GLY A 45 11.24 4.90 1.83
N ARG A 46 12.06 5.38 2.77
CA ARG A 46 13.06 4.54 3.45
C ARG A 46 12.44 3.63 4.49
N ASP A 47 11.40 4.13 5.14
CA ASP A 47 10.68 3.44 6.20
C ASP A 47 9.55 2.62 5.58
N ASP A 48 9.36 1.40 6.11
CA ASP A 48 8.31 0.50 5.65
C ASP A 48 6.94 1.14 5.85
N GLY A 49 6.06 1.03 4.85
CA GLY A 49 4.72 1.61 4.91
C GLY A 49 4.63 3.09 4.58
N SER A 50 5.69 3.67 4.00
CA SER A 50 5.64 5.01 3.38
C SER A 50 5.65 4.90 1.86
N ALA A 51 4.68 5.54 1.20
CA ALA A 51 4.59 5.58 -0.25
C ALA A 51 4.28 7.00 -0.75
N GLU A 52 5.02 7.45 -1.75
CA GLU A 52 4.76 8.68 -2.50
C GLU A 52 4.28 8.31 -3.89
N ILE A 53 3.09 8.78 -4.23
CA ILE A 53 2.48 8.55 -5.53
C ILE A 53 2.41 9.85 -6.29
N GLN A 54 2.91 9.79 -7.52
CA GLN A 54 2.81 10.86 -8.48
C GLN A 54 1.95 10.39 -9.65
N LEU A 55 0.77 11.00 -9.79
CA LEU A 55 -0.14 10.81 -10.91
C LEU A 55 -0.08 12.05 -11.81
N GLY A 56 0.86 12.04 -12.76
CA GLY A 56 1.25 13.24 -13.50
C GLY A 56 1.84 14.31 -12.57
N GLU A 57 1.09 15.37 -12.33
CA GLU A 57 1.46 16.46 -11.42
C GLU A 57 0.92 16.27 -10.01
N THR A 58 -0.19 15.55 -9.84
CA THR A 58 -0.79 15.28 -8.53
C THR A 58 0.15 14.42 -7.69
N ARG A 59 0.46 14.85 -6.48
CA ARG A 59 1.33 14.14 -5.54
C ARG A 59 0.63 13.88 -4.21
N VAL A 60 0.64 12.63 -3.80
CA VAL A 60 0.07 12.17 -2.53
C VAL A 60 1.08 11.29 -1.83
N MET A 61 1.26 11.53 -0.53
CA MET A 61 2.10 10.71 0.33
C MET A 61 1.22 9.99 1.34
N SER A 62 1.42 8.69 1.52
CA SER A 62 0.74 7.90 2.53
C SER A 62 1.74 7.30 3.51
N PHE A 63 1.33 7.25 4.77
CA PHE A 63 2.03 6.59 5.85
C PHE A 63 1.10 5.61 6.55
N VAL A 64 1.62 4.44 6.90
CA VAL A 64 0.92 3.45 7.70
C VAL A 64 1.67 3.28 9.01
N SER A 65 0.95 3.37 10.12
CA SER A 65 1.45 3.09 11.46
C SER A 65 0.59 2.04 12.15
N ALA A 66 1.15 1.36 13.15
CA ALA A 66 0.41 0.35 13.92
C ALA A 66 0.60 0.53 15.43
N GLN A 67 -0.50 0.45 16.17
CA GLN A 67 -0.49 0.58 17.62
C GLN A 67 -1.26 -0.57 18.26
N LEU A 68 -0.85 -0.98 19.46
CA LEU A 68 -1.60 -1.94 20.26
C LEU A 68 -2.70 -1.21 21.02
N VAL A 69 -3.95 -1.57 20.75
CA VAL A 69 -5.14 -0.94 21.34
C VAL A 69 -6.11 -2.02 21.80
N GLN A 70 -6.97 -1.69 22.76
CA GLN A 70 -8.07 -2.55 23.13
C GLN A 70 -9.14 -2.54 22.01
N PRO A 71 -9.62 -3.71 21.55
CA PRO A 71 -10.65 -3.78 20.52
C PRO A 71 -11.99 -3.22 21.02
N TYR A 72 -12.88 -2.90 20.07
CA TYR A 72 -14.26 -2.55 20.39
C TYR A 72 -15.00 -3.74 21.02
N LYS A 73 -15.92 -3.44 21.96
CA LYS A 73 -16.70 -4.47 22.66
C LYS A 73 -17.54 -5.33 21.72
N ASP A 74 -18.01 -4.76 20.62
CA ASP A 74 -18.85 -5.45 19.63
C ASP A 74 -18.05 -6.47 18.81
N ARG A 75 -16.74 -6.23 18.62
CA ARG A 75 -15.83 -7.04 17.80
C ARG A 75 -14.51 -7.28 18.54
N PRO A 76 -14.49 -8.17 19.54
CA PRO A 76 -13.30 -8.41 20.38
C PRO A 76 -12.18 -9.18 19.67
N ASN A 77 -12.47 -9.83 18.53
CA ASN A 77 -11.53 -10.69 17.79
C ASN A 77 -10.95 -10.02 16.54
N GLU A 78 -11.28 -8.75 16.30
CA GLU A 78 -10.90 -8.05 15.08
C GLU A 78 -10.04 -6.82 15.44
N GLY A 79 -8.98 -6.60 14.66
CA GLY A 79 -8.21 -5.36 14.68
C GLY A 79 -8.98 -4.19 14.10
N THR A 80 -8.45 -2.98 14.29
CA THR A 80 -9.08 -1.75 13.80
C THR A 80 -8.27 -1.14 12.67
N LEU A 81 -8.97 -0.59 11.68
CA LEU A 81 -8.40 0.18 10.58
C LEU A 81 -8.98 1.59 10.62
N SER A 82 -8.13 2.60 10.65
CA SER A 82 -8.52 4.01 10.60
C SER A 82 -7.78 4.73 9.48
N ILE A 83 -8.49 5.54 8.70
CA ILE A 83 -7.93 6.32 7.58
C ILE A 83 -8.14 7.80 7.89
N PHE A 84 -7.06 8.56 7.80
CA PHE A 84 -7.07 10.00 7.95
C PHE A 84 -6.53 10.65 6.68
N THR A 85 -7.21 11.68 6.22
CA THR A 85 -6.84 12.46 5.04
C THR A 85 -6.55 13.88 5.49
N GLU A 86 -5.32 14.33 5.27
CA GLU A 86 -4.88 15.68 5.59
C GLU A 86 -4.62 16.46 4.32
N PHE A 87 -5.30 17.59 4.19
CA PHE A 87 -5.16 18.49 3.06
C PHE A 87 -4.19 19.59 3.48
N SER A 88 -3.00 19.59 2.88
CA SER A 88 -2.01 20.62 3.14
C SER A 88 -2.32 21.86 2.30
N PRO A 89 -2.24 23.09 2.87
CA PRO A 89 -2.29 24.34 2.08
C PRO A 89 -1.18 24.43 1.02
N MET A 90 -0.14 23.58 1.14
CA MET A 90 0.89 23.43 0.11
C MET A 90 0.35 22.85 -1.20
N ALA A 91 -0.68 21.99 -1.12
CA ALA A 91 -1.24 21.32 -2.28
C ALA A 91 -2.18 22.21 -3.08
N ASP A 92 -2.98 23.03 -2.39
CA ASP A 92 -3.87 24.00 -2.99
C ASP A 92 -4.10 25.13 -1.98
N PRO A 93 -3.98 26.42 -2.39
CA PRO A 93 -4.24 27.55 -1.51
C PRO A 93 -5.70 27.62 -1.00
N SER A 94 -6.63 26.89 -1.62
CA SER A 94 -8.01 26.74 -1.15
C SER A 94 -8.13 25.84 0.08
N PHE A 95 -7.10 25.05 0.40
CA PHE A 95 -7.11 24.16 1.56
C PHE A 95 -6.73 24.93 2.83
N GLU A 96 -7.70 25.05 3.75
CA GLU A 96 -7.46 25.67 5.06
C GLU A 96 -6.84 24.64 6.02
N PRO A 97 -5.75 24.98 6.74
CA PRO A 97 -5.17 24.09 7.73
C PRO A 97 -6.10 23.99 8.95
N GLY A 98 -6.26 22.78 9.48
CA GLY A 98 -7.06 22.52 10.68
C GLY A 98 -8.29 21.67 10.41
N ARG A 99 -9.48 22.28 10.38
CA ARG A 99 -10.73 21.51 10.23
C ARG A 99 -10.79 20.88 8.83
N PRO A 100 -10.99 19.56 8.72
CA PRO A 100 -11.09 18.93 7.41
C PRO A 100 -12.28 19.49 6.64
N GLY A 101 -12.01 19.99 5.44
CA GLY A 101 -13.02 20.45 4.50
C GLY A 101 -13.90 19.30 4.00
N GLU A 102 -14.99 19.63 3.32
CA GLU A 102 -15.93 18.65 2.77
C GLU A 102 -15.23 17.64 1.84
N SER A 103 -14.35 18.12 0.95
CA SER A 103 -13.57 17.29 0.04
C SER A 103 -12.64 16.31 0.76
N ALA A 104 -12.05 16.72 1.89
CA ALA A 104 -11.18 15.86 2.68
C ALA A 104 -11.96 14.74 3.37
N VAL A 105 -13.14 15.08 3.91
CA VAL A 105 -14.06 14.10 4.52
C VAL A 105 -14.59 13.14 3.46
N GLU A 106 -14.99 13.64 2.29
CA GLU A 106 -15.47 12.81 1.19
C GLU A 106 -14.38 11.82 0.74
N LEU A 107 -13.15 12.30 0.52
CA LEU A 107 -12.02 11.47 0.13
C LEU A 107 -11.77 10.35 1.14
N GLY A 108 -11.65 10.68 2.43
CA GLY A 108 -11.42 9.70 3.48
C GLY A 108 -12.54 8.66 3.55
N ARG A 109 -13.80 9.08 3.36
CA ARG A 109 -14.96 8.17 3.34
C ARG A 109 -14.99 7.25 2.13
N ILE A 110 -14.60 7.72 0.94
CA ILE A 110 -14.54 6.88 -0.26
C ILE A 110 -13.50 5.78 -0.08
N ILE A 111 -12.31 6.13 0.43
CA ILE A 111 -11.22 5.17 0.65
C ILE A 111 -11.56 4.19 1.78
N ASP A 112 -12.10 4.68 2.91
CA ASP A 112 -12.55 3.82 4.01
C ASP A 112 -13.63 2.84 3.56
N ARG A 113 -14.62 3.31 2.79
CA ARG A 113 -15.64 2.44 2.22
C ARG A 113 -15.03 1.39 1.31
N GLY A 114 -14.14 1.80 0.39
CA GLY A 114 -13.48 0.90 -0.54
C GLY A 114 -12.68 -0.21 0.16
N LEU A 115 -11.91 0.12 1.20
CA LEU A 115 -11.08 -0.85 1.93
C LEU A 115 -11.91 -1.72 2.91
N ARG A 116 -12.90 -1.14 3.58
CA ARG A 116 -13.70 -1.82 4.60
C ARG A 116 -14.80 -2.69 4.02
N GLU A 117 -15.56 -2.21 3.04
CA GLU A 117 -16.64 -3.00 2.41
C GLU A 117 -16.07 -4.17 1.61
N SER A 118 -14.89 -3.99 1.01
CA SER A 118 -14.21 -5.06 0.30
C SER A 118 -13.56 -6.08 1.25
N ARG A 119 -13.32 -5.74 2.53
CA ARG A 119 -12.50 -6.56 3.44
C ARG A 119 -11.12 -6.85 2.86
N ALA A 120 -10.47 -5.81 2.32
CA ALA A 120 -9.16 -5.95 1.69
C ALA A 120 -8.07 -6.44 2.65
N ILE A 121 -8.14 -6.02 3.92
CA ILE A 121 -7.19 -6.40 4.97
C ILE A 121 -7.86 -7.42 5.89
N ASP A 122 -7.11 -8.45 6.26
CA ASP A 122 -7.54 -9.43 7.26
C ASP A 122 -7.46 -8.82 8.68
N THR A 123 -8.60 -8.36 9.20
CA THR A 123 -8.71 -7.80 10.55
C THR A 123 -8.61 -8.87 11.64
N GLU A 124 -8.88 -10.14 11.36
CA GLU A 124 -8.79 -11.22 12.34
C GLU A 124 -7.33 -11.55 12.63
N SER A 125 -6.46 -11.53 11.59
CA SER A 125 -5.00 -11.70 11.73
C SER A 125 -4.30 -10.65 12.62
N LEU A 126 -4.99 -9.53 12.87
CA LEU A 126 -4.51 -8.42 13.69
C LEU A 126 -4.79 -8.62 15.17
N CYS A 127 -5.64 -9.58 15.54
CA CYS A 127 -5.92 -9.89 16.94
C CYS A 127 -4.78 -10.70 17.56
N ILE A 128 -4.26 -10.25 18.71
CA ILE A 128 -3.27 -10.99 19.49
C ILE A 128 -3.96 -11.70 20.65
N LEU A 129 -4.67 -10.93 21.48
CA LEU A 129 -5.45 -11.43 22.61
C LEU A 129 -6.87 -10.90 22.50
N SER A 130 -7.81 -11.81 22.28
CA SER A 130 -9.24 -11.50 22.18
C SER A 130 -9.71 -10.64 23.35
N ALA A 131 -10.46 -9.59 23.03
CA ALA A 131 -11.03 -8.60 23.96
C ALA A 131 -10.02 -7.76 24.78
N LYS A 132 -8.70 -8.00 24.65
CA LYS A 132 -7.66 -7.29 25.39
C LYS A 132 -6.77 -6.43 24.51
N LEU A 133 -6.11 -7.03 23.52
CA LEU A 133 -5.10 -6.37 22.71
C LEU A 133 -5.19 -6.81 21.25
N VAL A 134 -5.43 -5.84 20.38
CA VAL A 134 -5.43 -5.98 18.92
C VAL A 134 -4.56 -4.91 18.29
N TRP A 135 -4.09 -5.16 17.08
CA TRP A 135 -3.43 -4.13 16.29
C TRP A 135 -4.46 -3.15 15.71
N ALA A 136 -4.21 -1.87 15.93
CA ALA A 136 -4.89 -0.75 15.30
C ALA A 136 -3.97 -0.19 14.21
N ILE A 137 -4.36 -0.37 12.96
CA ILE A 137 -3.66 0.17 11.79
C ILE A 137 -4.23 1.54 11.47
N ARG A 138 -3.35 2.53 11.36
CA ARG A 138 -3.68 3.89 10.98
C ARG A 138 -3.01 4.23 9.65
N ILE A 139 -3.80 4.67 8.68
CA ILE A 139 -3.32 5.18 7.40
C ILE A 139 -3.50 6.70 7.40
N ASP A 140 -2.40 7.43 7.30
CA ASP A 140 -2.40 8.87 7.14
C ASP A 140 -2.06 9.20 5.68
N ILE A 141 -2.96 9.92 5.02
CA ILE A 141 -2.82 10.33 3.61
C ILE A 141 -2.64 11.84 3.59
N HIS A 142 -1.47 12.31 3.18
CA HIS A 142 -1.15 13.70 3.02
C HIS A 142 -1.13 14.08 1.54
N ILE A 143 -1.91 15.08 1.18
CA ILE A 143 -1.91 15.62 -0.17
C ILE A 143 -0.82 16.68 -0.26
N LEU A 144 0.12 16.49 -1.19
CA LEU A 144 1.26 17.40 -1.39
C LEU A 144 1.01 18.38 -2.54
N ASP A 145 0.40 17.91 -3.63
CA ASP A 145 0.11 18.71 -4.82
C ASP A 145 -1.23 18.28 -5.44
N ASN A 146 -2.09 19.25 -5.75
CA ASN A 146 -3.43 19.02 -6.28
C ASN A 146 -3.53 19.45 -7.76
N ALA A 147 -3.31 18.49 -8.67
CA ALA A 147 -3.53 18.68 -10.10
C ALA A 147 -4.75 17.89 -10.63
N GLY A 148 -5.71 17.59 -9.76
CA GLY A 148 -6.94 16.84 -10.08
C GLY A 148 -6.82 15.33 -9.84
N ASN A 149 -7.97 14.67 -9.74
CA ASN A 149 -8.17 13.26 -9.41
C ASN A 149 -7.42 12.80 -8.14
N LEU A 150 -7.69 13.47 -7.03
CA LEU A 150 -7.13 13.12 -5.72
C LEU A 150 -7.58 11.75 -5.22
N VAL A 151 -8.78 11.31 -5.61
CA VAL A 151 -9.37 10.04 -5.13
C VAL A 151 -8.56 8.84 -5.58
N ASP A 152 -8.26 8.76 -6.87
CA ASP A 152 -7.51 7.63 -7.41
C ASP A 152 -6.07 7.64 -6.89
N ALA A 153 -5.41 8.81 -6.89
CA ALA A 153 -4.04 8.95 -6.39
C ALA A 153 -3.93 8.55 -4.91
N ALA A 154 -4.85 9.01 -4.05
CA ALA A 154 -4.87 8.68 -2.63
C ALA A 154 -5.19 7.22 -2.37
N ASN A 155 -6.10 6.61 -3.14
CA ASN A 155 -6.40 5.19 -2.97
C ASN A 155 -5.20 4.32 -3.36
N ILE A 156 -4.55 4.60 -4.50
CA ILE A 156 -3.34 3.88 -4.91
C ILE A 156 -2.26 4.08 -3.82
N ALA A 157 -2.15 5.26 -3.21
CA ALA A 157 -1.16 5.54 -2.17
C ALA A 157 -1.43 4.69 -0.93
N ALA A 158 -2.68 4.64 -0.47
CA ALA A 158 -3.09 3.80 0.65
C ALA A 158 -2.81 2.30 0.40
N LEU A 159 -3.10 1.81 -0.80
CA LEU A 159 -2.84 0.41 -1.16
C LEU A 159 -1.34 0.09 -1.23
N ALA A 160 -0.55 0.97 -1.83
CA ALA A 160 0.89 0.81 -1.97
C ALA A 160 1.59 0.84 -0.60
N SER A 161 1.17 1.75 0.29
CA SER A 161 1.71 1.82 1.65
C SER A 161 1.28 0.63 2.49
N LEU A 162 0.02 0.18 2.41
CA LEU A 162 -0.44 -1.03 3.11
C LEU A 162 0.35 -2.28 2.72
N LYS A 163 0.67 -2.42 1.43
CA LYS A 163 1.38 -3.60 0.93
C LYS A 163 2.87 -3.61 1.29
N THR A 164 3.46 -2.44 1.52
CA THR A 164 4.86 -2.32 1.98
C THR A 164 5.00 -2.28 3.48
N PHE A 165 3.96 -1.89 4.21
CA PHE A 165 3.96 -1.82 5.66
C PHE A 165 4.21 -3.19 6.29
N ARG A 166 5.03 -3.18 7.35
CA ARG A 166 5.31 -4.36 8.16
C ARG A 166 5.19 -4.01 9.63
N ARG A 167 4.44 -4.83 10.36
CA ARG A 167 4.27 -4.69 11.81
C ARG A 167 5.37 -5.45 12.56
N PRO A 168 5.78 -4.98 13.75
CA PRO A 168 6.70 -5.74 14.59
C PRO A 168 6.05 -7.05 15.07
N GLU A 169 6.87 -8.08 15.28
CA GLU A 169 6.40 -9.37 15.77
C GLU A 169 6.09 -9.30 17.28
N CYS A 170 4.98 -9.90 17.68
CA CYS A 170 4.61 -10.05 19.09
C CYS A 170 4.71 -11.50 19.52
N SER A 171 5.32 -11.74 20.67
CA SER A 171 5.22 -13.02 21.37
C SER A 171 4.37 -12.89 22.62
N LEU A 172 3.60 -13.93 22.92
CA LEU A 172 2.95 -14.07 24.21
C LEU A 172 3.97 -14.59 25.23
N GLY A 173 4.11 -13.88 26.34
CA GLY A 173 4.96 -14.22 27.47
C GLY A 173 4.18 -14.27 28.78
N GLY A 174 4.87 -14.69 29.85
CA GLY A 174 4.32 -14.86 31.19
C GLY A 174 3.73 -16.25 31.44
N GLU A 175 3.65 -16.65 32.71
CA GLU A 175 3.10 -17.95 33.14
C GLU A 175 1.62 -18.12 32.74
N ASP A 176 0.88 -17.01 32.60
CA ASP A 176 -0.54 -16.97 32.23
C ASP A 176 -0.79 -16.80 30.71
N GLY A 177 0.26 -16.60 29.89
CA GLY A 177 0.14 -16.36 28.44
C GLY A 177 -0.56 -15.04 28.04
N GLN A 178 -0.77 -14.13 28.98
CA GLN A 178 -1.51 -12.87 28.78
C GLN A 178 -0.63 -11.62 28.61
N GLN A 179 0.69 -11.74 28.80
CA GLN A 179 1.61 -10.62 28.62
C GLN A 179 2.09 -10.58 27.18
N VAL A 180 1.91 -9.45 26.50
CA VAL A 180 2.37 -9.27 25.12
C VAL A 180 3.75 -8.61 25.15
N VAL A 181 4.74 -9.28 24.58
CA VAL A 181 6.10 -8.75 24.36
C VAL A 181 6.25 -8.42 22.89
N VAL A 182 6.46 -7.14 22.59
CA VAL A 182 6.72 -6.65 21.23
C VAL A 182 8.23 -6.69 20.98
N HIS A 183 8.66 -7.39 19.94
CA HIS A 183 10.06 -7.46 19.57
C HIS A 183 10.41 -6.28 18.64
N PRO A 184 11.49 -5.52 18.93
CA PRO A 184 11.95 -4.50 18.01
C PRO A 184 12.46 -5.14 16.71
N PRO A 185 12.47 -4.39 15.58
CA PRO A 185 12.83 -4.90 14.26
C PRO A 185 14.28 -5.40 14.15
N GLU A 186 15.13 -5.06 15.13
CA GLU A 186 16.52 -5.53 15.22
C GLU A 186 16.61 -6.98 15.74
N VAL A 187 15.67 -7.39 16.59
CA VAL A 187 15.66 -8.72 17.22
C VAL A 187 14.89 -9.73 16.36
N ARG A 188 13.74 -9.30 15.82
CA ARG A 188 12.90 -10.13 14.93
C ARG A 188 12.50 -9.35 13.69
N GLU A 189 12.38 -10.06 12.58
CA GLU A 189 11.96 -9.44 11.32
C GLU A 189 10.48 -9.03 11.41
N PRO A 190 10.14 -7.78 11.03
CA PRO A 190 8.75 -7.36 11.01
C PRO A 190 7.95 -8.11 9.94
N LEU A 191 6.71 -8.44 10.29
CA LEU A 191 5.80 -9.25 9.48
C LEU A 191 4.95 -8.36 8.56
N PRO A 192 4.77 -8.73 7.27
CA PRO A 192 3.85 -8.02 6.40
C PRO A 192 2.40 -8.23 6.83
N LEU A 193 1.52 -7.34 6.38
CA LEU A 193 0.08 -7.50 6.53
C LEU A 193 -0.47 -8.51 5.52
N ILE A 194 -1.51 -9.23 5.93
CA ILE A 194 -2.26 -10.12 5.04
C ILE A 194 -3.34 -9.29 4.33
N ILE A 195 -3.19 -9.17 3.02
CA ILE A 195 -4.10 -8.43 2.14
C ILE A 195 -4.71 -9.42 1.15
N HIS A 196 -6.03 -9.56 1.15
CA HIS A 196 -6.75 -10.51 0.30
C HIS A 196 -6.83 -10.04 -1.16
N HIS A 197 -7.12 -8.76 -1.37
CA HIS A 197 -7.22 -8.15 -2.69
C HIS A 197 -6.97 -6.64 -2.63
N LEU A 198 -6.76 -6.02 -3.79
CA LEU A 198 -6.46 -4.60 -3.92
C LEU A 198 -7.64 -3.86 -4.59
N PRO A 199 -8.49 -3.16 -3.82
CA PRO A 199 -9.61 -2.40 -4.35
C PRO A 199 -9.13 -1.06 -4.94
N VAL A 200 -8.98 -0.97 -6.26
CA VAL A 200 -8.52 0.24 -6.97
C VAL A 200 -9.70 1.14 -7.30
N ALA A 201 -9.54 2.45 -7.07
CA ALA A 201 -10.56 3.47 -7.35
C ALA A 201 -10.26 4.08 -8.72
N VAL A 202 -11.32 4.21 -9.52
CA VAL A 202 -11.29 4.75 -10.88
C VAL A 202 -12.33 5.85 -10.99
N THR A 203 -11.89 7.08 -11.23
CA THR A 203 -12.76 8.26 -11.30
C THR A 203 -13.04 8.68 -12.74
N PHE A 204 -14.32 8.87 -13.01
CA PHE A 204 -14.88 9.36 -14.27
C PHE A 204 -15.49 10.75 -14.07
N GLY A 205 -15.15 11.69 -14.96
CA GLY A 205 -15.79 12.98 -15.09
C GLY A 205 -16.86 12.97 -16.19
N PHE A 206 -18.02 13.56 -15.91
CA PHE A 206 -19.11 13.75 -16.88
C PHE A 206 -19.24 15.22 -17.24
N PHE A 207 -19.50 15.47 -18.52
CA PHE A 207 -19.71 16.81 -19.08
C PHE A 207 -21.11 16.92 -19.69
N SER A 208 -21.76 18.09 -19.57
CA SER A 208 -23.17 18.25 -19.94
C SER A 208 -23.45 18.08 -21.41
N ASN A 209 -22.46 18.37 -22.24
CA ASN A 209 -22.61 18.36 -23.67
C ASN A 209 -22.27 16.93 -24.12
N GLU A 210 -23.32 16.16 -24.47
CA GLU A 210 -23.23 14.89 -25.21
C GLU A 210 -22.90 13.59 -24.42
N ASN A 211 -23.13 13.54 -23.10
CA ASN A 211 -22.78 12.38 -22.26
C ASN A 211 -21.29 12.00 -22.38
N LEU A 212 -20.43 12.98 -22.62
CA LEU A 212 -19.01 12.75 -22.74
C LEU A 212 -18.44 12.33 -21.38
N VAL A 213 -17.67 11.25 -21.41
CA VAL A 213 -17.02 10.65 -20.23
C VAL A 213 -15.53 10.80 -20.40
N VAL A 214 -14.89 11.41 -19.40
CA VAL A 214 -13.43 11.50 -19.31
C VAL A 214 -12.97 10.68 -18.12
N LEU A 215 -11.90 9.93 -18.31
CA LEU A 215 -11.20 9.22 -17.26
C LEU A 215 -10.06 10.10 -16.71
N ASP A 216 -9.88 10.09 -15.39
CA ASP A 216 -8.81 10.83 -14.71
C ASP A 216 -8.80 12.33 -15.09
N PRO A 217 -9.84 13.09 -14.64
CA PRO A 217 -9.92 14.51 -14.94
C PRO A 217 -8.78 15.29 -14.28
N THR A 218 -8.25 16.25 -15.01
CA THR A 218 -7.28 17.24 -14.52
C THR A 218 -7.98 18.31 -13.67
N TYR A 219 -7.20 19.09 -12.91
CA TYR A 219 -7.74 20.18 -12.08
C TYR A 219 -8.65 21.16 -12.85
N HIS A 220 -8.28 21.49 -14.10
CA HIS A 220 -9.09 22.34 -14.97
C HIS A 220 -10.38 21.66 -15.44
N GLU A 221 -10.32 20.37 -15.77
CA GLU A 221 -11.49 19.58 -16.18
C GLU A 221 -12.46 19.37 -15.01
N GLU A 222 -11.95 19.17 -13.78
CA GLU A 222 -12.77 19.08 -12.57
C GLU A 222 -13.53 20.38 -12.28
N ALA A 223 -12.98 21.54 -12.62
CA ALA A 223 -13.69 22.82 -12.48
C ALA A 223 -14.85 22.98 -13.47
N VAL A 224 -14.81 22.27 -14.60
CA VAL A 224 -15.81 22.35 -15.68
C VAL A 224 -16.83 21.20 -15.62
N MET A 225 -16.49 20.08 -14.97
CA MET A 225 -17.35 18.90 -14.91
C MET A 225 -18.72 19.18 -14.28
N THR A 226 -19.76 18.55 -14.81
CA THR A 226 -21.14 18.66 -14.29
C THR A 226 -21.49 17.52 -13.32
N GLY A 227 -20.69 16.46 -13.32
CA GLY A 227 -20.78 15.37 -12.38
C GLY A 227 -19.54 14.49 -12.47
N ARG A 228 -19.36 13.64 -11.46
CA ARG A 228 -18.32 12.62 -11.45
C ARG A 228 -18.85 11.32 -10.89
N MET A 229 -18.16 10.23 -11.15
CA MET A 229 -18.41 8.94 -10.53
C MET A 229 -17.09 8.24 -10.26
N THR A 230 -16.89 7.83 -9.03
CA THR A 230 -15.79 6.96 -8.64
C THR A 230 -16.31 5.55 -8.45
N ALA A 231 -15.68 4.59 -9.12
CA ALA A 231 -15.92 3.17 -8.94
C ALA A 231 -14.67 2.51 -8.36
N THR A 232 -14.84 1.75 -7.28
CA THR A 232 -13.78 0.97 -6.67
C THR A 232 -13.97 -0.49 -7.04
N LEU A 233 -12.98 -1.08 -7.72
CA LEU A 233 -13.02 -2.47 -8.17
C LEU A 233 -11.75 -3.23 -7.77
N ASN A 234 -11.92 -4.52 -7.53
CA ASN A 234 -10.82 -5.46 -7.39
C ASN A 234 -10.30 -5.92 -8.76
N ALA A 235 -9.08 -6.47 -8.78
CA ALA A 235 -8.50 -7.11 -9.98
C ALA A 235 -9.36 -8.28 -10.51
N ASN A 236 -10.13 -8.92 -9.63
CA ASN A 236 -11.06 -10.00 -9.99
C ASN A 236 -12.30 -9.51 -10.75
N GLY A 237 -12.53 -8.20 -10.83
CA GLY A 237 -13.72 -7.61 -11.43
C GLY A 237 -14.89 -7.40 -10.48
N ASP A 238 -14.72 -7.72 -9.19
CA ASP A 238 -15.71 -7.44 -8.16
C ASP A 238 -15.78 -5.93 -7.88
N VAL A 239 -17.00 -5.40 -7.88
CA VAL A 239 -17.27 -4.00 -7.54
C VAL A 239 -17.37 -3.89 -6.03
N CYS A 240 -16.45 -3.15 -5.41
CA CYS A 240 -16.46 -2.93 -3.97
C CYS A 240 -17.41 -1.79 -3.59
N ALA A 241 -17.28 -0.65 -4.27
CA ALA A 241 -18.07 0.54 -3.98
C ALA A 241 -18.25 1.39 -5.24
N ILE A 242 -19.39 2.09 -5.33
CA ILE A 242 -19.64 3.11 -6.36
C ILE A 242 -20.10 4.37 -5.63
N GLN A 243 -19.47 5.50 -5.96
CA GLN A 243 -19.81 6.81 -5.43
C GLN A 243 -20.08 7.77 -6.59
N LYS A 244 -21.32 8.27 -6.69
CA LYS A 244 -21.69 9.36 -7.59
C LYS A 244 -22.15 10.55 -6.74
N PRO A 245 -21.27 11.52 -6.45
CA PRO A 245 -21.67 12.69 -5.69
C PRO A 245 -22.51 13.61 -6.57
N GLY A 246 -23.82 13.69 -6.30
CA GLY A 246 -24.74 14.66 -6.91
C GLY A 246 -24.56 14.89 -8.42
N GLY A 247 -24.84 16.11 -8.86
CA GLY A 247 -24.59 16.57 -10.24
C GLY A 247 -25.58 16.03 -11.27
N GLN A 248 -25.16 16.07 -12.54
CA GLN A 248 -25.99 15.67 -13.68
C GLN A 248 -26.42 14.20 -13.62
N GLY A 249 -27.64 13.91 -14.06
CA GLY A 249 -28.12 12.54 -14.22
C GLY A 249 -27.35 11.79 -15.31
N VAL A 250 -27.00 10.54 -15.04
CA VAL A 250 -26.24 9.69 -15.98
C VAL A 250 -27.09 8.47 -16.31
N PHE A 251 -27.17 8.11 -17.60
CA PHE A 251 -27.91 6.93 -18.03
C PHE A 251 -27.22 5.64 -17.55
N GLN A 252 -28.03 4.63 -17.17
CA GLN A 252 -27.53 3.32 -16.71
C GLN A 252 -26.54 2.68 -17.70
N ARG A 253 -26.79 2.80 -19.01
CA ARG A 253 -25.88 2.27 -20.06
C ARG A 253 -24.46 2.83 -19.96
N VAL A 254 -24.33 4.10 -19.61
CA VAL A 254 -23.05 4.79 -19.47
C VAL A 254 -22.34 4.31 -18.21
N ILE A 255 -23.07 4.17 -17.10
CA ILE A 255 -22.54 3.62 -15.84
C ILE A 255 -21.98 2.20 -16.07
N MET A 256 -22.72 1.33 -16.76
CA MET A 256 -22.26 -0.02 -17.08
C MET A 256 -21.03 -0.02 -17.99
N HIS A 257 -20.92 0.93 -18.92
CA HIS A 257 -19.73 1.10 -19.75
C HIS A 257 -18.52 1.55 -18.92
N CYS A 258 -18.69 2.54 -18.04
CA CYS A 258 -17.66 3.00 -17.11
C CYS A 258 -17.16 1.85 -16.22
N LEU A 259 -18.04 1.00 -15.69
CA LEU A 259 -17.62 -0.14 -14.85
C LEU A 259 -16.77 -1.15 -15.62
N LYS A 260 -17.10 -1.45 -16.87
CA LYS A 260 -16.28 -2.34 -17.72
C LYS A 260 -14.90 -1.74 -17.98
N LEU A 261 -14.85 -0.43 -18.25
CA LEU A 261 -13.58 0.27 -18.45
C LEU A 261 -12.77 0.32 -17.15
N ALA A 262 -13.42 0.56 -16.03
CA ALA A 262 -12.80 0.60 -14.72
C ALA A 262 -12.18 -0.75 -14.35
N HIS A 263 -12.82 -1.87 -14.69
CA HIS A 263 -12.23 -3.20 -14.48
C HIS A 263 -10.88 -3.36 -15.22
N VAL A 264 -10.83 -2.99 -16.50
CA VAL A 264 -9.59 -3.06 -17.30
C VAL A 264 -8.50 -2.18 -16.67
N LYS A 265 -8.83 -0.94 -16.33
CA LYS A 265 -7.85 0.01 -15.76
C LYS A 265 -7.42 -0.37 -14.35
N ALA A 266 -8.32 -0.94 -13.53
CA ALA A 266 -7.99 -1.46 -12.20
C ALA A 266 -6.99 -2.63 -12.29
N GLY A 267 -7.13 -3.52 -13.27
CA GLY A 267 -6.16 -4.59 -13.53
C GLY A 267 -4.77 -4.05 -13.89
N ASP A 268 -4.71 -3.04 -14.77
CA ASP A 268 -3.45 -2.38 -15.16
C ASP A 268 -2.76 -1.71 -13.97
N ILE A 269 -3.52 -0.97 -13.16
CA ILE A 269 -3.01 -0.27 -11.97
C ILE A 269 -2.54 -1.27 -10.92
N THR A 270 -3.31 -2.34 -10.69
CA THR A 270 -2.93 -3.40 -9.74
C THR A 270 -1.62 -4.05 -10.12
N SER A 271 -1.42 -4.33 -11.41
CA SER A 271 -0.17 -4.90 -11.92
C SER A 271 1.01 -3.95 -11.66
N LYS A 272 0.83 -2.65 -11.95
CA LYS A 272 1.86 -1.62 -11.66
C LYS A 272 2.21 -1.51 -10.17
N ILE A 273 1.22 -1.61 -9.27
CA ILE A 273 1.45 -1.61 -7.83
C ILE A 273 2.28 -2.84 -7.43
N ASN A 274 1.90 -4.03 -7.93
CA ASN A 274 2.60 -5.27 -7.63
C ASN A 274 4.06 -5.21 -8.09
N ASP A 275 4.31 -4.80 -9.34
CA ASP A 275 5.65 -4.66 -9.91
C ASP A 275 6.52 -3.69 -9.10
N ALA A 276 5.94 -2.57 -8.66
CA ALA A 276 6.64 -1.57 -7.87
C ALA A 276 7.00 -2.14 -6.47
N VAL A 277 6.06 -2.82 -5.81
CA VAL A 277 6.28 -3.43 -4.50
C VAL A 277 7.32 -4.56 -4.56
N GLU A 278 7.31 -5.37 -5.61
CA GLU A 278 8.31 -6.43 -5.80
C GLU A 278 9.71 -5.84 -5.96
N LYS A 279 9.87 -4.79 -6.78
CA LYS A 279 11.14 -4.07 -6.91
C LYS A 279 11.63 -3.53 -5.56
N HIS A 280 10.75 -2.90 -4.80
CA HIS A 280 11.09 -2.36 -3.48
C HIS A 280 11.50 -3.47 -2.48
N ASN A 281 10.77 -4.58 -2.44
CA ASN A 281 11.12 -5.73 -1.60
C ASN A 281 12.48 -6.33 -1.97
N ASN A 282 12.80 -6.41 -3.27
CA ASN A 282 14.09 -6.89 -3.76
C ASN A 282 15.22 -5.94 -3.36
N GLU A 283 15.06 -4.63 -3.56
CA GLU A 283 16.04 -3.62 -3.13
C GLU A 283 16.32 -3.69 -1.64
N ARG A 284 15.27 -3.86 -0.83
CA ARG A 284 15.39 -4.05 0.62
C ARG A 284 16.15 -5.33 0.97
N ALA A 285 15.83 -6.45 0.34
CA ALA A 285 16.53 -7.72 0.57
C ALA A 285 18.03 -7.59 0.26
N LEU A 286 18.38 -6.90 -0.84
CA LEU A 286 19.77 -6.61 -1.20
C LEU A 286 20.46 -5.70 -0.18
N GLN A 287 19.77 -4.70 0.37
CA GLN A 287 20.32 -3.85 1.43
C GLN A 287 20.65 -4.63 2.70
N LYS A 288 19.82 -5.62 3.08
CA LYS A 288 20.12 -6.51 4.21
C LYS A 288 21.39 -7.34 3.95
N ILE A 289 21.53 -7.90 2.74
CA ILE A 289 22.71 -8.70 2.37
C ILE A 289 23.99 -7.86 2.46
N LYS A 290 23.98 -6.61 1.98
CA LYS A 290 25.15 -5.72 2.05
C LYS A 290 25.61 -5.46 3.49
N ARG A 291 24.68 -5.32 4.44
CA ARG A 291 24.99 -5.11 5.87
C ARG A 291 25.64 -6.33 6.53
N HIS A 292 25.29 -7.54 6.11
CA HIS A 292 25.87 -8.79 6.66
C HIS A 292 27.15 -9.25 5.96
N SER A 293 27.49 -8.71 4.79
CA SER A 293 28.70 -9.08 4.05
C SER A 293 30.01 -8.46 4.57
N SER A 294 29.97 -7.58 5.58
CA SER A 294 31.17 -6.94 6.15
C SER A 294 31.60 -7.49 7.51
N SER A 295 31.13 -8.68 7.92
CA SER A 295 31.59 -9.32 9.16
C SER A 295 32.64 -10.40 8.88
N VAL A 296 33.89 -10.01 9.11
CA VAL A 296 35.01 -10.83 9.58
C VAL A 296 35.68 -11.77 8.56
N ALA A 297 36.61 -11.23 7.77
CA ALA A 297 37.80 -12.00 7.42
C ALA A 297 38.67 -12.11 8.68
N VAL A 298 38.54 -13.21 9.44
CA VAL A 298 39.57 -13.58 10.42
C VAL A 298 40.75 -14.09 9.61
N ASP A 299 41.78 -13.27 9.51
CA ASP A 299 43.04 -13.65 8.91
C ASP A 299 43.76 -14.62 9.88
N VAL A 300 43.47 -15.93 9.78
CA VAL A 300 44.27 -16.97 10.44
C VAL A 300 45.40 -17.35 9.50
N CYS A 301 46.43 -16.51 9.45
CA CYS A 301 47.68 -16.87 8.79
C CYS A 301 48.57 -17.59 9.80
N GLY A 302 48.51 -18.93 9.79
CA GLY A 302 49.45 -19.79 10.48
C GLY A 302 50.83 -19.71 9.83
N ALA A 303 51.81 -19.25 10.58
CA ALA A 303 53.21 -19.23 10.17
C ALA A 303 53.73 -20.65 9.93
N THR A 304 54.16 -20.94 8.70
CA THR A 304 55.28 -21.86 8.45
C THR A 304 56.20 -21.22 7.41
N ALA A 305 57.37 -20.84 7.88
CA ALA A 305 58.47 -20.35 7.06
C ALA A 305 59.20 -21.54 6.44
N THR A 306 59.36 -21.59 5.11
CA THR A 306 60.65 -21.98 4.49
C THR A 306 60.75 -21.48 3.04
N LEU A 307 61.54 -20.40 2.90
CA LEU A 307 62.54 -20.11 1.87
C LEU A 307 62.49 -20.86 0.51
N GLY A 308 62.45 -20.10 -0.58
CA GLY A 308 63.22 -20.43 -1.78
C GLY A 308 62.67 -19.98 -3.13
N GLY A 309 63.23 -18.90 -3.69
CA GLY A 309 63.57 -18.88 -5.13
C GLY A 309 62.61 -18.23 -6.12
N LYS A 310 62.79 -16.91 -6.31
CA LYS A 310 62.87 -16.16 -7.59
C LYS A 310 61.92 -16.50 -8.78
N GLN A 311 61.19 -15.44 -9.15
CA GLN A 311 61.03 -14.84 -10.49
C GLN A 311 60.09 -15.49 -11.51
N ASN A 312 58.94 -14.80 -11.66
CA ASN A 312 58.21 -14.44 -12.89
C ASN A 312 58.82 -14.90 -14.23
N GLN A 313 58.00 -15.57 -15.05
CA GLN A 313 57.41 -14.91 -16.23
C GLN A 313 56.29 -15.76 -16.84
N SER A 314 55.26 -15.04 -17.25
CA SER A 314 54.07 -15.43 -18.00
C SER A 314 54.38 -15.81 -19.45
N HIS A 315 53.70 -16.83 -19.96
CA HIS A 315 53.17 -16.86 -21.34
C HIS A 315 51.91 -17.73 -21.28
N GLY A 316 50.73 -17.18 -21.59
CA GLY A 316 50.12 -17.27 -22.92
C GLY A 316 49.43 -18.65 -23.02
N ASP A 317 48.20 -18.83 -23.48
CA ASP A 317 47.31 -18.04 -24.31
C ASP A 317 46.06 -18.94 -24.49
N LYS A 318 44.97 -18.37 -24.99
CA LYS A 318 43.89 -19.05 -25.74
C LYS A 318 42.78 -19.80 -25.00
N GLU A 319 41.66 -19.09 -24.95
CA GLU A 319 40.32 -19.50 -25.36
C GLU A 319 40.21 -20.81 -26.14
N GLY A 320 39.14 -21.58 -25.85
CA GLY A 320 38.72 -22.66 -26.73
C GLY A 320 37.67 -23.61 -26.15
N SER A 321 36.43 -23.14 -26.11
CA SER A 321 35.21 -23.88 -26.48
C SER A 321 34.80 -25.20 -25.78
N HIS A 322 33.46 -25.28 -25.68
CA HIS A 322 32.60 -26.41 -26.02
C HIS A 322 31.76 -27.04 -24.89
N LEU A 323 30.46 -27.01 -25.18
CA LEU A 323 29.35 -27.75 -24.61
C LEU A 323 29.70 -29.20 -24.24
N ASP A 324 29.10 -29.72 -23.17
CA ASP A 324 28.13 -30.79 -23.39
C ASP A 324 27.11 -31.00 -22.26
N GLN A 325 25.94 -31.46 -22.68
CA GLN A 325 24.79 -31.86 -21.86
C GLN A 325 25.04 -33.22 -21.20
N SER A 326 24.45 -33.46 -20.03
CA SER A 326 23.84 -34.77 -19.76
C SER A 326 22.86 -34.72 -18.59
N LYS A 327 21.59 -35.00 -18.91
CA LYS A 327 20.58 -35.54 -17.98
C LYS A 327 20.98 -36.95 -17.57
N LEU A 328 20.73 -37.34 -16.33
CA LEU A 328 20.43 -38.73 -15.95
C LEU A 328 19.40 -38.76 -14.81
N LYS A 329 18.50 -39.74 -14.92
CA LYS A 329 17.31 -40.02 -14.11
C LYS A 329 17.64 -40.98 -12.94
N GLY A 330 16.72 -41.02 -11.98
CA GLY A 330 16.37 -42.20 -11.17
C GLY A 330 17.14 -42.30 -9.85
N GLU A 331 16.60 -42.78 -8.75
CA GLU A 331 15.33 -43.43 -8.45
C GLU A 331 15.13 -43.41 -6.92
N THR A 332 13.89 -43.71 -6.54
CA THR A 332 13.28 -43.91 -5.22
C THR A 332 14.11 -44.59 -4.12
N ASN A 333 13.87 -44.21 -2.86
CA ASN A 333 13.65 -45.17 -1.77
C ASN A 333 12.82 -44.57 -0.62
N PHE A 334 11.74 -45.28 -0.28
CA PHE A 334 10.91 -45.15 0.92
C PHE A 334 11.66 -45.73 2.13
N MET A 335 11.46 -45.16 3.33
CA MET A 335 11.43 -45.93 4.57
C MET A 335 10.67 -45.18 5.67
N GLU A 336 9.67 -45.89 6.19
CA GLU A 336 8.72 -45.55 7.25
C GLU A 336 9.25 -46.12 8.56
N CYS A 337 9.02 -45.45 9.69
CA CYS A 337 9.27 -46.00 11.04
C CYS A 337 8.19 -45.51 12.01
N ASP A 338 7.28 -46.42 12.37
CA ASP A 338 6.36 -46.32 13.50
C ASP A 338 7.02 -46.82 14.79
N ALA A 339 6.70 -46.21 15.94
CA ALA A 339 6.70 -46.87 17.25
C ALA A 339 5.84 -46.11 18.29
N THR A 340 4.82 -46.80 18.81
CA THR A 340 4.05 -46.55 20.05
C THR A 340 4.91 -46.91 21.30
N SER A 341 4.67 -46.57 22.57
CA SER A 341 3.44 -46.47 23.39
C SER A 341 3.67 -45.82 24.79
N SER A 342 2.58 -45.27 25.35
CA SER A 342 2.10 -45.33 26.76
C SER A 342 2.84 -44.67 27.95
N GLY A 343 2.07 -43.90 28.76
CA GLY A 343 2.35 -43.61 30.18
C GLY A 343 1.43 -42.51 30.78
N GLN A 344 0.90 -42.70 31.98
CA GLN A 344 -0.32 -42.09 32.54
C GLN A 344 -0.08 -41.06 33.68
N VAL A 345 -0.96 -40.03 33.75
CA VAL A 345 -1.59 -39.32 34.90
C VAL A 345 -0.73 -38.66 36.03
N GLN A 346 -0.90 -37.34 36.28
CA GLN A 346 -1.47 -36.75 37.52
C GLN A 346 -1.31 -35.22 37.64
N SER A 347 -2.28 -34.63 38.35
CA SER A 347 -2.62 -33.22 38.59
C SER A 347 -1.96 -32.60 39.83
N SER A 348 -1.78 -31.26 39.88
CA SER A 348 -1.93 -30.46 41.11
C SER A 348 -1.98 -28.93 40.87
N LYS A 349 -2.90 -28.27 41.58
CA LYS A 349 -3.14 -26.81 41.73
C LYS A 349 -2.07 -26.10 42.60
N LYS A 350 -1.82 -24.78 42.38
CA LYS A 350 -2.01 -23.68 43.40
C LYS A 350 -1.54 -22.27 42.96
N ASP A 351 -2.43 -21.30 43.20
CA ASP A 351 -2.31 -19.94 43.80
C ASP A 351 -1.27 -18.89 43.32
N GLY A 352 -1.75 -17.93 42.52
CA GLY A 352 -1.84 -16.47 42.74
C GLY A 352 -0.67 -15.62 43.31
N SER A 353 -0.23 -14.61 42.54
CA SER A 353 -0.11 -13.23 43.05
C SER A 353 -0.10 -12.19 41.91
N SER A 354 -0.91 -11.15 42.06
CA SER A 354 -1.10 -10.03 41.15
C SER A 354 0.01 -8.98 41.28
N LYS A 355 0.59 -8.55 40.15
CA LYS A 355 1.36 -7.29 40.07
C LYS A 355 0.90 -6.47 38.86
N ASN A 356 0.37 -5.29 39.19
CA ASN A 356 -0.13 -4.29 38.25
C ASN A 356 1.01 -3.78 37.35
N PHE A 357 0.80 -3.79 36.03
CA PHE A 357 1.72 -3.19 35.06
C PHE A 357 1.13 -1.88 34.52
N THR A 358 1.78 -0.78 34.84
CA THR A 358 1.58 0.55 34.23
C THR A 358 2.57 0.72 33.09
N GLY A 359 2.09 0.65 31.85
CA GLY A 359 2.87 1.01 30.66
C GLY A 359 1.98 1.73 29.66
N GLY A 360 2.27 3.01 29.40
CA GLY A 360 1.56 3.83 28.41
C GLY A 360 1.85 3.40 26.96
N PRO A 361 1.06 3.87 25.99
CA PRO A 361 1.17 3.44 24.60
C PRO A 361 2.43 4.03 23.94
N SER A 362 3.25 3.17 23.34
CA SER A 362 4.29 3.55 22.39
C SER A 362 3.74 3.38 20.97
N SER A 363 3.86 4.42 20.15
CA SER A 363 3.47 4.43 18.74
C SER A 363 4.61 3.91 17.86
N TRP A 364 4.31 3.00 16.93
CA TRP A 364 5.28 2.40 16.01
C TRP A 364 4.84 2.47 14.55
#